data_AF-A0A496WBP6-F1
#
_entry.id   AF-A0A496WBP6-F1
#
_cell.length_a   1.000
_cell.length_b   1.000
_cell.length_c   1.000
_cell.angle_alpha   90.00
_cell.angle_beta   90.00
_cell.angle_gamma   90.00
#
_symmetry.space_group_name_H-M   'P 1'
#
loop_
_entity.id
_entity.type
_entity.pdbx_description
1 polymer ?
#
loop_
_entity_poly.entity_id
_entity_poly.type
_entity_poly.pdbx_seq_one_letter_code
_entity_poly.pdbx_strand_id
1 'polypeptide(L)'
;MTLRLGIDTGGTFTDAVLVDDKKHIVAAEKSLTTRFDLTIGIGDVIDKLSKAMLARVSMVSLSTTLTTNSVVEDLGAPVCVLLPGYNEAQVKQSGLLEILPAQLVVILEGGFDAVGQEHQALNLEHARKAIVKLQDQVSAFAISSMFGIRNSSHENALKSMVTELTGMPVICGYELASSLGAPRRALTAALNARMVPPVKELIASVSEILERHQIDAPLMIVKGDGSLASMDNAIEKPIGTVLSGPAASVIGACALSGLENAIVADMGGTTTDIAIVRNGQPELCKDGATIGDWQPMIEAVRVNSVGLGGDSEVRFGGHKGLIIGPRRVVPTSLLAHLYPEVIPKLEAQLSGMVSASSNRFVMRLENNQALLKQLNSVEREAWESLSD
;
A
#
# COMPACT_ATOMS: atom_id res chain seq x y z
N MET A 1 -10.12 -16.54 -28.43
CA MET A 1 -10.88 -15.82 -27.39
C MET A 1 -9.87 -15.36 -26.36
N THR A 2 -9.76 -14.06 -26.22
CA THR A 2 -8.70 -13.40 -25.48
C THR A 2 -9.12 -13.29 -24.01
N LEU A 3 -8.17 -13.44 -23.09
CA LEU A 3 -8.43 -13.38 -21.66
C LEU A 3 -7.66 -12.23 -21.00
N ARG A 4 -8.22 -11.68 -19.93
CA ARG A 4 -7.56 -10.72 -19.03
C ARG A 4 -7.40 -11.39 -17.68
N LEU A 5 -6.22 -11.30 -17.10
CA LEU A 5 -5.92 -11.82 -15.77
C LEU A 5 -5.90 -10.66 -14.77
N GLY A 6 -6.86 -10.64 -13.85
CA GLY A 6 -6.83 -9.75 -12.69
C GLY A 6 -6.22 -10.48 -11.49
N ILE A 7 -5.31 -9.83 -10.77
CA ILE A 7 -4.71 -10.33 -9.54
C ILE A 7 -4.88 -9.26 -8.47
N ASP A 8 -5.40 -9.63 -7.30
CA ASP A 8 -5.47 -8.76 -6.14
C ASP A 8 -4.73 -9.38 -4.95
N THR A 9 -3.71 -8.69 -4.44
CA THR A 9 -3.00 -9.12 -3.24
C THR A 9 -3.50 -8.35 -2.02
N GLY A 10 -4.44 -8.96 -1.29
CA GLY A 10 -4.95 -8.47 -0.01
C GLY A 10 -4.10 -8.93 1.17
N GLY A 11 -4.46 -8.50 2.39
CA GLY A 11 -3.74 -8.85 3.61
C GLY A 11 -3.91 -10.30 4.10
N THR A 12 -4.90 -11.03 3.59
CA THR A 12 -5.20 -12.42 3.99
C THR A 12 -5.09 -13.37 2.81
N PHE A 13 -5.65 -12.99 1.67
CA PHE A 13 -5.66 -13.81 0.47
C PHE A 13 -5.19 -13.02 -0.74
N THR A 14 -4.59 -13.76 -1.66
CA THR A 14 -4.28 -13.32 -3.03
C THR A 14 -5.27 -14.01 -3.95
N ASP A 15 -6.01 -13.21 -4.71
CA ASP A 15 -7.07 -13.64 -5.60
C ASP A 15 -6.64 -13.47 -7.06
N ALA A 16 -6.98 -14.43 -7.92
CA ALA A 16 -6.78 -14.32 -9.36
C ALA A 16 -8.07 -14.63 -10.11
N VAL A 17 -8.40 -13.81 -11.10
CA VAL A 17 -9.62 -13.95 -11.92
C VAL A 17 -9.27 -13.83 -13.39
N LEU A 18 -9.74 -14.79 -14.19
CA LEU A 18 -9.70 -14.71 -15.64
C LEU A 18 -11.04 -14.23 -16.17
N VAL A 19 -11.01 -13.19 -16.99
CA VAL A 19 -12.19 -12.57 -17.59
C VAL A 19 -12.07 -12.58 -19.11
N ASP A 20 -13.15 -12.94 -19.80
CA ASP A 20 -13.20 -12.92 -21.26
C ASP A 20 -13.57 -11.54 -21.85
N ASP A 21 -13.55 -11.45 -23.19
CA ASP A 21 -13.94 -10.22 -23.91
C ASP A 21 -15.41 -9.81 -23.70
N LYS A 22 -16.26 -10.74 -23.26
CA LYS A 22 -17.68 -10.52 -22.94
C LYS A 22 -17.90 -10.22 -21.45
N LYS A 23 -16.83 -10.06 -20.67
CA LYS A 23 -16.84 -9.81 -19.21
C LYS A 23 -17.36 -10.99 -18.37
N HIS A 24 -17.33 -12.20 -18.91
CA HIS A 24 -17.61 -13.39 -18.10
C HIS A 24 -16.35 -13.83 -17.35
N ILE A 25 -16.54 -14.20 -16.09
CA ILE A 25 -15.52 -14.86 -15.28
C ILE A 25 -15.39 -16.31 -15.79
N VAL A 26 -14.23 -16.66 -16.32
CA VAL A 26 -13.97 -18.01 -16.85
C VAL A 26 -13.23 -18.91 -15.86
N ALA A 27 -12.50 -18.31 -14.93
CA ALA A 27 -11.87 -19.00 -13.80
C ALA A 27 -11.61 -17.98 -12.67
N ALA A 28 -11.64 -18.45 -11.42
CA ALA A 28 -11.28 -17.68 -10.26
C ALA A 28 -10.58 -18.61 -9.26
N GLU A 29 -9.42 -18.19 -8.77
CA GLU A 29 -8.59 -18.94 -7.83
C GLU A 29 -8.17 -18.06 -6.67
N LYS A 30 -7.89 -18.69 -5.54
CA LYS A 30 -7.55 -18.02 -4.28
C LYS A 30 -6.44 -18.75 -3.55
N SER A 31 -5.44 -18.02 -3.09
CA SER A 31 -4.30 -18.52 -2.30
C SER A 31 -4.09 -17.64 -1.06
N LEU A 32 -3.46 -18.19 -0.02
CA LEU A 32 -3.09 -17.39 1.15
C LEU A 32 -2.04 -16.35 0.75
N THR A 33 -2.17 -15.13 1.29
CA THR A 33 -1.13 -14.11 1.08
C THR A 33 0.04 -14.35 2.02
N THR A 34 1.22 -14.45 1.45
CA THR A 34 2.48 -14.43 2.20
C THR A 34 2.92 -12.98 2.41
N ARG A 35 2.58 -12.39 3.56
CA ARG A 35 2.73 -10.93 3.79
C ARG A 35 4.16 -10.39 3.63
N PHE A 36 5.16 -11.19 4.02
CA PHE A 36 6.56 -10.80 3.93
C PHE A 36 7.14 -10.96 2.51
N ASP A 37 6.43 -11.67 1.63
CA ASP A 37 6.80 -11.86 0.24
C ASP A 37 5.55 -12.17 -0.59
N LEU A 38 4.94 -11.12 -1.13
CA LEU A 38 3.71 -11.22 -1.92
C LEU A 38 3.86 -12.09 -3.17
N THR A 39 5.09 -12.26 -3.65
CA THR A 39 5.40 -12.99 -4.88
C THR A 39 5.06 -14.47 -4.75
N ILE A 40 5.18 -15.04 -3.54
CA ILE A 40 4.78 -16.41 -3.23
C ILE A 40 3.28 -16.58 -3.43
N GLY A 41 2.47 -15.70 -2.84
CA GLY A 41 1.01 -15.76 -2.96
C GLY A 41 0.52 -15.56 -4.41
N ILE A 42 1.19 -14.69 -5.16
CA ILE A 42 0.94 -14.47 -6.59
C ILE A 42 1.28 -15.71 -7.40
N GLY A 43 2.45 -16.33 -7.18
CA GLY A 43 2.84 -17.57 -7.85
C GLY A 43 1.85 -18.70 -7.56
N ASP A 44 1.53 -18.92 -6.28
CA ASP A 44 0.62 -19.97 -5.83
C ASP A 44 -0.78 -19.84 -6.44
N VAL A 45 -1.29 -18.62 -6.63
CA VAL A 45 -2.62 -18.42 -7.24
C VAL A 45 -2.59 -18.63 -8.75
N ILE A 46 -1.50 -18.27 -9.43
CA ILE A 46 -1.34 -18.50 -10.87
C ILE A 46 -1.14 -19.99 -11.16
N ASP A 47 -0.43 -20.73 -10.30
CA ASP A 47 -0.24 -22.18 -10.41
C ASP A 47 -1.55 -22.98 -10.42
N LYS A 48 -2.62 -22.45 -9.82
CA LYS A 48 -3.95 -23.06 -9.80
C LYS A 48 -4.71 -22.85 -11.12
N LEU A 49 -4.31 -21.89 -11.95
CA LEU A 49 -4.94 -21.62 -13.23
C LEU A 49 -4.43 -22.56 -14.33
N SER A 50 -5.30 -22.97 -15.25
CA SER A 50 -4.89 -23.88 -16.32
C SER A 50 -3.91 -23.20 -17.30
N LYS A 51 -2.82 -23.89 -17.65
CA LYS A 51 -1.82 -23.42 -18.63
C LYS A 51 -2.43 -23.04 -19.98
N ALA A 52 -3.44 -23.79 -20.44
CA ALA A 52 -4.13 -23.51 -21.69
C ALA A 52 -4.91 -22.17 -21.67
N MET A 53 -5.38 -21.74 -20.49
CA MET A 53 -6.00 -20.43 -20.32
C MET A 53 -4.95 -19.32 -20.16
N LEU A 54 -3.88 -19.56 -19.40
CA LEU A 54 -2.78 -18.61 -19.23
C LEU A 54 -2.13 -18.21 -20.57
N ALA A 55 -1.95 -19.15 -21.48
CA ALA A 55 -1.44 -18.89 -22.84
C ALA A 55 -2.35 -17.98 -23.71
N ARG A 56 -3.56 -17.67 -23.25
CA ARG A 56 -4.54 -16.81 -23.95
C ARG A 56 -4.71 -15.45 -23.27
N VAL A 57 -3.97 -15.19 -22.19
CA VAL A 57 -3.98 -13.92 -21.48
C VAL A 57 -3.28 -12.87 -22.35
N SER A 58 -3.93 -11.72 -22.57
CA SER A 58 -3.37 -10.60 -23.33
C SER A 58 -3.11 -9.36 -22.48
N MET A 59 -3.45 -9.41 -21.19
CA MET A 59 -3.21 -8.33 -20.23
C MET A 59 -3.30 -8.91 -18.82
N VAL A 60 -2.36 -8.52 -17.97
CA VAL A 60 -2.40 -8.80 -16.53
C VAL A 60 -2.60 -7.47 -15.82
N SER A 61 -3.54 -7.41 -14.86
CA SER A 61 -3.73 -6.26 -13.99
C SER A 61 -3.54 -6.66 -12.54
N LEU A 62 -2.65 -5.98 -11.82
CA LEU A 62 -2.33 -6.25 -10.42
C LEU A 62 -2.79 -5.08 -9.55
N SER A 63 -3.66 -5.34 -8.57
CA SER A 63 -3.89 -4.49 -7.41
C SER A 63 -3.18 -5.05 -6.19
N THR A 64 -2.69 -4.16 -5.31
CA THR A 64 -1.96 -4.59 -4.13
C THR A 64 -2.19 -3.65 -2.96
N THR A 65 -2.24 -4.24 -1.77
CA THR A 65 -2.25 -3.50 -0.51
C THR A 65 -0.86 -3.05 -0.06
N LEU A 66 0.21 -3.40 -0.78
CA LEU A 66 1.60 -3.07 -0.42
C LEU A 66 1.76 -1.59 -0.09
N THR A 67 1.47 -0.68 -1.04
CA THR A 67 1.69 0.76 -0.82
C THR A 67 0.80 1.31 0.30
N THR A 68 -0.46 0.87 0.37
CA THR A 68 -1.39 1.30 1.44
C THR A 68 -0.87 0.90 2.82
N ASN A 69 -0.52 -0.37 3.00
CA ASN A 69 -0.01 -0.90 4.27
C ASN A 69 1.33 -0.26 4.61
N SER A 70 2.22 -0.12 3.63
CA SER A 70 3.51 0.53 3.81
C SER A 70 3.41 1.97 4.33
N VAL A 71 2.45 2.75 3.84
CA VAL A 71 2.21 4.12 4.35
C VAL A 71 1.64 4.11 5.77
N VAL A 72 0.74 3.17 6.08
CA VAL A 72 0.09 3.07 7.40
C VAL A 72 1.02 2.50 8.48
N GLU A 73 1.84 1.51 8.12
CA GLU A 73 2.76 0.80 9.02
C GLU A 73 4.16 1.43 9.06
N ASP A 74 4.34 2.57 8.37
CA ASP A 74 5.62 3.29 8.22
C ASP A 74 6.75 2.43 7.62
N LEU A 75 6.39 1.47 6.76
CA LEU A 75 7.30 0.55 6.08
C LEU A 75 7.67 1.11 4.71
N GLY A 76 8.78 1.83 4.62
CA GLY A 76 9.29 2.37 3.36
C GLY A 76 10.79 2.56 3.38
N ALA A 77 11.38 2.69 2.18
CA ALA A 77 12.82 2.89 2.07
C ALA A 77 13.25 4.21 2.72
N PRO A 78 14.47 4.31 3.28
CA PRO A 78 14.99 5.58 3.78
C PRO A 78 15.21 6.55 2.61
N VAL A 79 14.73 7.79 2.76
CA VAL A 79 14.86 8.83 1.72
C VAL A 79 15.38 10.14 2.27
N CYS A 80 16.15 10.86 1.45
CA CYS A 80 16.57 12.22 1.73
C CYS A 80 15.61 13.20 1.04
N VAL A 81 15.11 14.19 1.76
CA VAL A 81 14.19 15.21 1.23
C VAL A 81 14.92 16.53 1.13
N LEU A 82 15.04 17.06 -0.09
CA LEU A 82 15.64 18.37 -0.37
C LEU A 82 14.54 19.41 -0.55
N LEU A 83 14.59 20.49 0.24
CA LEU A 83 13.53 21.48 0.34
C LEU A 83 14.00 22.91 0.08
N PRO A 84 14.18 23.32 -1.20
CA PRO A 84 14.51 24.70 -1.55
C PRO A 84 13.43 25.70 -1.13
N GLY A 85 13.81 26.70 -0.35
CA GLY A 85 12.97 27.83 0.04
C GLY A 85 11.96 27.55 1.17
N TYR A 86 11.99 26.35 1.77
CA TYR A 86 11.17 26.04 2.94
C TYR A 86 11.77 26.64 4.22
N ASN A 87 10.93 26.82 5.25
CA ASN A 87 11.39 27.12 6.60
C ASN A 87 11.00 25.99 7.59
N GLU A 88 11.57 26.03 8.80
CA GLU A 88 11.35 25.01 9.82
C GLU A 88 9.86 24.82 10.19
N ALA A 89 9.09 25.91 10.24
CA ALA A 89 7.67 25.85 10.56
C ALA A 89 6.87 25.10 9.48
N GLN A 90 7.19 25.33 8.20
CA GLN A 90 6.57 24.61 7.08
C GLN A 90 6.98 23.14 7.05
N VAL A 91 8.24 22.82 7.38
CA VAL A 91 8.69 21.43 7.52
C VAL A 91 7.92 20.73 8.63
N LYS A 92 7.76 21.37 9.79
CA LYS A 92 6.95 20.81 10.88
C LYS A 92 5.49 20.61 10.47
N GLN A 93 4.90 21.59 9.79
CA GLN A 93 3.50 21.52 9.31
C GLN A 93 3.30 20.43 8.25
N SER A 94 4.34 20.05 7.50
CA SER A 94 4.26 19.02 6.48
C SER A 94 4.09 17.60 7.04
N GLY A 95 4.43 17.36 8.31
CA GLY A 95 4.49 16.01 8.89
C GLY A 95 5.73 15.22 8.48
N LEU A 96 6.68 15.79 7.72
CA LEU A 96 7.90 15.09 7.30
C LEU A 96 8.73 14.56 8.47
N LEU A 97 8.80 15.29 9.58
CA LEU A 97 9.58 14.91 10.76
C LEU A 97 8.93 13.77 11.58
N GLU A 98 7.71 13.38 11.24
CA GLU A 98 7.02 12.25 11.85
C GLU A 98 7.29 10.94 11.10
N ILE A 99 7.63 11.02 9.80
CA ILE A 99 7.95 9.87 8.94
C ILE A 99 9.45 9.72 8.60
N LEU A 100 10.26 10.74 8.90
CA LEU A 100 11.69 10.76 8.57
C LEU A 100 12.51 11.34 9.72
N PRO A 101 13.71 10.79 9.98
CA PRO A 101 14.69 11.43 10.85
C PRO A 101 15.03 12.84 10.37
N ALA A 102 15.16 13.79 11.31
CA ALA A 102 15.45 15.18 10.99
C ALA A 102 16.72 15.36 10.13
N GLN A 103 17.74 14.50 10.30
CA GLN A 103 18.96 14.58 9.49
C GLN A 103 18.76 14.27 7.99
N LEU A 104 17.65 13.62 7.62
CA LEU A 104 17.30 13.32 6.23
C LEU A 104 16.41 14.38 5.58
N VAL A 105 16.01 15.42 6.33
CA VAL A 105 15.22 16.54 5.81
C VAL A 105 16.13 17.76 5.71
N VAL A 106 16.51 18.13 4.49
CA VAL A 106 17.48 19.19 4.22
C VAL A 106 16.77 20.42 3.66
N ILE A 107 16.71 21.47 4.45
CA ILE A 107 16.27 22.79 3.98
C ILE A 107 17.42 23.44 3.20
N LEU A 108 17.12 23.90 1.99
CA LEU A 108 18.06 24.57 1.12
C LEU A 108 17.62 26.01 0.85
N GLU A 109 18.58 26.90 0.69
CA GLU A 109 18.34 28.22 0.11
C GLU A 109 17.82 28.07 -1.32
N GLY A 110 16.81 28.87 -1.68
CA GLY A 110 16.17 28.79 -2.99
C GLY A 110 14.69 29.15 -2.91
N GLY A 111 13.93 28.65 -3.88
CA GLY A 111 12.49 28.82 -3.95
C GLY A 111 12.06 30.01 -4.81
N PHE A 112 10.79 29.93 -5.21
CA PHE A 112 10.13 30.93 -6.03
C PHE A 112 9.04 31.63 -5.23
N ASP A 113 8.50 32.72 -5.76
CA ASP A 113 7.30 33.36 -5.24
C ASP A 113 6.00 32.82 -5.91
N ALA A 114 4.85 33.40 -5.55
CA ALA A 114 3.55 32.97 -6.05
C ALA A 114 3.34 33.14 -7.56
N VAL A 115 4.13 34.01 -8.20
CA VAL A 115 4.09 34.23 -9.66
C VAL A 115 5.19 33.45 -10.40
N GLY A 116 6.03 32.70 -9.67
CA GLY A 116 7.08 31.86 -10.24
C GLY A 116 8.40 32.59 -10.49
N GLN A 117 8.56 33.81 -9.96
CA GLN A 117 9.83 34.53 -10.00
C GLN A 117 10.75 34.00 -8.91
N GLU A 118 12.05 33.93 -9.22
CA GLU A 118 13.05 33.43 -8.28
C GLU A 118 13.15 34.38 -7.09
N HIS A 119 12.78 33.88 -5.91
CA HIS A 119 12.85 34.66 -4.67
C HIS A 119 14.29 34.68 -4.13
N GLN A 120 14.95 33.53 -4.20
CA GLN A 120 16.33 33.34 -3.82
C GLN A 120 16.97 32.29 -4.74
N ALA A 121 18.23 32.51 -5.12
CA ALA A 121 18.98 31.55 -5.92
C ALA A 121 19.24 30.24 -5.15
N LEU A 122 19.14 29.11 -5.84
CA LEU A 122 19.44 27.79 -5.28
C LEU A 122 20.92 27.65 -4.92
N ASN A 123 21.22 27.28 -3.68
CA ASN A 123 22.59 27.01 -3.23
C ASN A 123 23.03 25.58 -3.63
N LEU A 124 23.57 25.45 -4.84
CA LEU A 124 24.02 24.17 -5.41
C LEU A 124 25.16 23.52 -4.63
N GLU A 125 26.05 24.31 -4.03
CA GLU A 125 27.17 23.78 -3.23
C GLU A 125 26.69 23.18 -1.91
N HIS A 126 25.72 23.82 -1.26
CA HIS A 126 25.07 23.26 -0.07
C HIS A 126 24.33 21.96 -0.42
N ALA A 127 23.55 21.96 -1.52
CA ALA A 127 22.86 20.76 -1.99
C ALA A 127 23.83 19.60 -2.28
N ARG A 128 24.91 19.86 -3.03
CA ARG A 128 25.94 18.86 -3.34
C ARG A 128 26.55 18.26 -2.08
N LYS A 129 26.92 19.08 -1.10
CA LYS A 129 27.47 18.60 0.19
C LYS A 129 26.47 17.73 0.95
N ALA A 130 25.19 18.12 0.97
CA ALA A 130 24.14 17.34 1.63
C ALA A 130 23.91 15.98 0.94
N ILE A 131 23.84 15.96 -0.39
CA ILE A 131 23.66 14.74 -1.19
C ILE A 131 24.79 13.76 -0.93
N VAL A 132 26.05 14.19 -1.08
CA VAL A 132 27.23 13.33 -0.87
C VAL A 132 27.31 12.82 0.57
N LYS A 133 26.93 13.64 1.56
CA LYS A 133 26.95 13.24 2.97
C LYS A 133 25.90 12.17 3.30
N LEU A 134 24.74 12.21 2.64
CA LEU A 134 23.57 11.39 2.98
C LEU A 134 23.33 10.22 2.03
N GLN A 135 24.00 10.16 0.87
CA GLN A 135 23.79 9.13 -0.16
C GLN A 135 23.88 7.70 0.40
N ASP A 136 24.82 7.42 1.30
CA ASP A 136 25.03 6.06 1.85
C ASP A 136 23.97 5.68 2.92
N GLN A 137 23.09 6.60 3.29
CA GLN A 137 22.04 6.40 4.31
C GLN A 137 20.64 6.27 3.71
N VAL A 138 20.49 6.45 2.40
CA VAL A 138 19.19 6.53 1.73
C VAL A 138 19.17 5.69 0.47
N SER A 139 17.97 5.33 0.01
CA SER A 139 17.77 4.56 -1.22
C SER A 139 17.14 5.37 -2.36
N ALA A 140 16.62 6.56 -2.04
CA ALA A 140 16.05 7.50 -3.01
C ALA A 140 16.06 8.93 -2.45
N PHE A 141 15.84 9.90 -3.35
CA PHE A 141 15.71 11.31 -2.99
C PHE A 141 14.32 11.84 -3.37
N ALA A 142 13.77 12.69 -2.53
CA ALA A 142 12.60 13.49 -2.82
C ALA A 142 12.98 14.97 -2.86
N ILE A 143 12.41 15.72 -3.80
CA ILE A 143 12.67 17.15 -3.95
C ILE A 143 11.32 17.87 -3.98
N SER A 144 11.19 18.93 -3.21
CA SER A 144 10.05 19.83 -3.31
C SER A 144 10.53 21.25 -3.09
N SER A 145 10.39 22.10 -4.10
CA SER A 145 10.75 23.52 -4.04
C SER A 145 9.52 24.36 -3.71
N MET A 146 9.66 25.44 -2.95
CA MET A 146 8.58 26.40 -2.77
C MET A 146 8.14 26.96 -4.13
N PHE A 147 6.84 26.89 -4.40
CA PHE A 147 6.23 27.21 -5.71
C PHE A 147 6.82 26.45 -6.92
N GLY A 148 7.38 25.25 -6.72
CA GLY A 148 7.93 24.40 -7.78
C GLY A 148 6.97 24.07 -8.94
N ILE A 149 5.64 24.09 -8.71
CA ILE A 149 4.62 23.91 -9.75
C ILE A 149 4.59 25.10 -10.72
N ARG A 150 4.91 26.30 -10.24
CA ARG A 150 5.02 27.51 -11.08
C ARG A 150 6.34 27.52 -11.84
N ASN A 151 7.42 27.10 -11.19
CA ASN A 151 8.74 27.03 -11.78
C ASN A 151 9.52 25.84 -11.21
N SER A 152 9.67 24.80 -12.02
CA SER A 152 10.33 23.54 -11.61
C SER A 152 11.85 23.56 -11.78
N SER A 153 12.46 24.69 -12.15
CA SER A 153 13.89 24.75 -12.47
C SER A 153 14.80 24.34 -11.31
N HIS A 154 14.49 24.73 -10.06
CA HIS A 154 15.25 24.25 -8.89
C HIS A 154 15.08 22.75 -8.66
N GLU A 155 13.87 22.21 -8.83
CA GLU A 155 13.63 20.77 -8.67
C GLU A 155 14.37 19.97 -9.75
N ASN A 156 14.34 20.42 -11.00
CA ASN A 156 15.05 19.79 -12.11
C ASN A 156 16.58 19.86 -11.95
N ALA A 157 17.12 21.00 -11.50
CA ALA A 157 18.55 21.14 -11.26
C ALA A 157 19.05 20.18 -10.17
N LEU A 158 18.29 20.05 -9.07
CA LEU A 158 18.58 19.09 -8.02
C LEU A 158 18.40 17.63 -8.50
N LYS A 159 17.38 17.35 -9.32
CA LYS A 159 17.16 16.01 -9.92
C LYS A 159 18.38 15.60 -10.73
N SER A 160 18.83 16.44 -11.65
CA SER A 160 20.04 16.20 -12.45
C SER A 160 21.27 15.97 -11.57
N MET A 161 21.48 16.81 -10.55
CA MET A 161 22.62 16.68 -9.65
C MET A 161 22.61 15.37 -8.86
N VAL A 162 21.46 14.99 -8.28
CA VAL A 162 21.34 13.74 -7.54
C VAL A 162 21.59 12.55 -8.47
N THR A 163 20.96 12.54 -9.66
CA THR A 163 21.15 11.47 -10.64
C THR A 163 22.60 11.35 -11.08
N GLU A 164 23.31 12.46 -11.31
CA GLU A 164 24.72 12.47 -11.68
C GLU A 164 25.63 11.94 -10.56
N LEU A 165 25.35 12.32 -9.31
CA LEU A 165 26.20 11.98 -8.16
C LEU A 165 25.99 10.55 -7.63
N THR A 166 24.74 10.07 -7.65
CA THR A 166 24.36 8.85 -6.92
C THR A 166 23.76 7.78 -7.81
N GLY A 167 23.21 8.13 -8.98
CA GLY A 167 22.43 7.22 -9.82
C GLY A 167 21.12 6.73 -9.18
N MET A 168 20.74 7.25 -8.01
CA MET A 168 19.55 6.81 -7.29
C MET A 168 18.26 7.38 -7.88
N PRO A 169 17.10 6.75 -7.63
CA PRO A 169 15.79 7.31 -7.97
C PRO A 169 15.56 8.67 -7.32
N VAL A 170 14.99 9.61 -8.09
CA VAL A 170 14.72 10.98 -7.64
C VAL A 170 13.30 11.38 -8.03
N ILE A 171 12.53 11.79 -7.02
CA ILE A 171 11.13 12.18 -7.18
C ILE A 171 11.00 13.68 -6.98
N CYS A 172 10.44 14.38 -7.96
CA CYS A 172 10.12 15.80 -7.84
C CYS A 172 8.65 15.99 -7.48
N GLY A 173 8.38 16.86 -6.51
CA GLY A 173 7.04 17.13 -6.04
C GLY A 173 6.12 17.69 -7.12
N TYR A 174 6.66 18.48 -8.06
CA TYR A 174 5.87 19.04 -9.18
C TYR A 174 5.32 17.96 -10.13
N GLU A 175 5.92 16.77 -10.17
CA GLU A 175 5.50 15.66 -11.03
C GLU A 175 4.28 14.92 -10.46
N LEU A 176 4.00 15.08 -9.16
CA LEU A 176 2.97 14.34 -8.42
C LEU A 176 1.72 15.15 -8.14
N ALA A 177 1.87 16.41 -7.73
CA ALA A 177 0.77 17.26 -7.31
C ALA A 177 0.72 18.55 -8.13
N SER A 178 -0.44 18.81 -8.77
CA SER A 178 -0.69 20.03 -9.55
C SER A 178 -1.25 21.19 -8.71
N SER A 179 -1.60 20.95 -7.45
CA SER A 179 -2.22 21.94 -6.55
C SER A 179 -1.22 22.71 -5.70
N LEU A 180 -1.54 23.98 -5.42
CA LEU A 180 -0.75 24.85 -4.56
C LEU A 180 -0.86 24.39 -3.09
N GLY A 181 0.13 23.65 -2.61
CA GLY A 181 0.16 23.16 -1.22
C GLY A 181 1.55 22.67 -0.82
N ALA A 182 2.52 23.58 -0.70
CA ALA A 182 3.94 23.24 -0.60
C ALA A 182 4.26 22.24 0.54
N PRO A 183 3.81 22.42 1.80
CA PRO A 183 4.06 21.42 2.85
C PRO A 183 3.51 20.03 2.53
N ARG A 184 2.26 19.94 2.04
CA ARG A 184 1.63 18.66 1.66
C ARG A 184 2.30 18.01 0.45
N ARG A 185 2.78 18.82 -0.50
CA ARG A 185 3.54 18.34 -1.67
C ARG A 185 4.87 17.72 -1.25
N ALA A 186 5.57 18.34 -0.30
CA ALA A 186 6.82 17.80 0.24
C ALA A 186 6.59 16.42 0.89
N LEU A 187 5.54 16.29 1.71
CA LEU A 187 5.13 14.99 2.27
C LEU A 187 4.79 13.97 1.18
N THR A 188 4.02 14.37 0.16
CA THR A 188 3.64 13.48 -0.94
C THR A 188 4.85 12.99 -1.73
N ALA A 189 5.82 13.87 -2.00
CA ALA A 189 7.07 13.52 -2.67
C ALA A 189 7.91 12.54 -1.83
N ALA A 190 8.00 12.77 -0.51
CA ALA A 190 8.69 11.87 0.40
C ALA A 190 8.03 10.50 0.43
N LEU A 191 6.71 10.42 0.67
CA LEU A 191 5.96 9.16 0.67
C LEU A 191 6.14 8.41 -0.66
N ASN A 192 6.03 9.08 -1.80
CA ASN A 192 6.27 8.45 -3.10
C ASN A 192 7.68 7.89 -3.23
N ALA A 193 8.71 8.67 -2.91
CA ALA A 193 10.11 8.24 -2.99
C ALA A 193 10.39 7.01 -2.11
N ARG A 194 9.80 6.95 -0.91
CA ARG A 194 9.94 5.80 0.00
C ARG A 194 9.38 4.50 -0.59
N MET A 195 8.37 4.60 -1.46
CA MET A 195 7.69 3.45 -2.07
C MET A 195 8.33 2.98 -3.38
N VAL A 196 9.24 3.77 -3.98
CA VAL A 196 9.87 3.40 -5.25
C VAL A 196 10.62 2.07 -5.17
N PRO A 197 11.50 1.83 -4.17
CA PRO A 197 12.23 0.56 -4.10
C PRO A 197 11.32 -0.67 -3.92
N PRO A 198 10.41 -0.75 -2.93
CA PRO A 198 9.59 -1.95 -2.75
C PRO A 198 8.62 -2.21 -3.91
N VAL A 199 8.07 -1.16 -4.55
CA VAL A 199 7.19 -1.35 -5.72
C VAL A 199 7.98 -1.82 -6.93
N LYS A 200 9.20 -1.32 -7.14
CA LYS A 200 10.09 -1.79 -8.21
C LYS A 200 10.45 -3.27 -8.04
N GLU A 201 10.75 -3.69 -6.81
CA GLU A 201 11.03 -5.09 -6.47
C GLU A 201 9.81 -5.98 -6.75
N LEU A 202 8.62 -5.59 -6.28
CA LEU A 202 7.38 -6.31 -6.55
C LEU A 202 7.13 -6.49 -8.06
N ILE A 203 7.24 -5.41 -8.84
CA ILE A 203 7.01 -5.45 -10.29
C ILE A 203 8.01 -6.38 -10.99
N ALA A 204 9.29 -6.32 -10.59
CA ALA A 204 10.32 -7.21 -11.14
C ALA A 204 9.99 -8.68 -10.84
N SER A 205 9.69 -9.02 -9.59
CA SER A 205 9.36 -10.40 -9.21
C SER A 205 8.09 -10.91 -9.87
N VAL A 206 7.05 -10.08 -10.01
CA VAL A 206 5.83 -10.48 -10.73
C VAL A 206 6.12 -10.71 -12.20
N SER A 207 6.98 -9.89 -12.82
CA SER A 207 7.38 -10.09 -14.22
C SER A 207 8.08 -11.45 -14.40
N GLU A 208 9.00 -11.81 -13.50
CA GLU A 208 9.66 -13.13 -13.51
C GLU A 208 8.66 -14.29 -13.33
N ILE A 209 7.64 -14.11 -12.49
CA ILE A 209 6.55 -15.11 -12.34
C ILE A 209 5.79 -15.24 -13.66
N LEU A 210 5.36 -14.14 -14.28
CA LEU A 210 4.64 -14.18 -15.55
C LEU A 210 5.45 -14.89 -16.64
N GLU A 211 6.75 -14.60 -16.73
CA GLU A 211 7.68 -15.27 -17.65
C GLU A 211 7.76 -16.79 -17.40
N ARG A 212 7.92 -17.20 -16.13
CA ARG A 212 7.96 -18.63 -15.74
C ARG A 212 6.69 -19.37 -16.14
N HIS A 213 5.54 -18.70 -16.06
CA HIS A 213 4.24 -19.25 -16.45
C HIS A 213 3.93 -19.09 -17.94
N GLN A 214 4.87 -18.57 -18.74
CA GLN A 214 4.72 -18.33 -20.18
C GLN A 214 3.53 -17.43 -20.52
N ILE A 215 3.29 -16.42 -19.67
CA ILE A 215 2.27 -15.40 -19.89
C ILE A 215 2.92 -14.22 -20.61
N ASP A 216 2.75 -14.18 -21.94
CA ASP A 216 3.24 -13.09 -22.79
C ASP A 216 2.19 -11.97 -22.87
N ALA A 217 2.11 -11.15 -21.82
CA ALA A 217 1.15 -10.07 -21.72
C ALA A 217 1.72 -8.89 -20.91
N PRO A 218 1.31 -7.63 -21.22
CA PRO A 218 1.69 -6.48 -20.43
C PRO A 218 1.10 -6.58 -19.02
N LEU A 219 1.97 -6.34 -18.02
CA LEU A 219 1.59 -6.13 -16.63
C LEU A 219 1.18 -4.66 -16.43
N MET A 220 -0.05 -4.47 -15.97
CA MET A 220 -0.63 -3.18 -15.62
C MET A 220 -0.87 -3.14 -14.10
N ILE A 221 -0.61 -1.99 -13.48
CA ILE A 221 -0.84 -1.79 -12.04
C ILE A 221 -2.11 -0.97 -11.86
N VAL A 222 -3.00 -1.41 -10.96
CA VAL A 222 -4.21 -0.66 -10.63
C VAL A 222 -3.86 0.52 -9.73
N LYS A 223 -4.37 1.70 -10.06
CA LYS A 223 -4.23 2.92 -9.26
C LYS A 223 -5.40 3.09 -8.29
N GLY A 224 -5.21 3.91 -7.27
CA GLY A 224 -6.23 4.25 -6.28
C GLY A 224 -7.45 4.97 -6.84
N ASP A 225 -7.35 5.57 -8.04
CA ASP A 225 -8.46 6.17 -8.78
C ASP A 225 -9.23 5.16 -9.66
N GLY A 226 -8.80 3.89 -9.68
CA GLY A 226 -9.38 2.82 -10.48
C GLY A 226 -8.85 2.72 -11.91
N SER A 227 -7.92 3.61 -12.32
CA SER A 227 -7.25 3.53 -13.62
C SER A 227 -6.10 2.52 -13.62
N LEU A 228 -5.62 2.16 -14.81
CA LEU A 228 -4.46 1.28 -15.00
C LEU A 228 -3.21 2.10 -15.35
N ALA A 229 -2.09 1.75 -14.74
CA ALA A 229 -0.76 2.31 -15.03
C ALA A 229 0.15 1.25 -15.66
N SER A 230 1.05 1.67 -16.54
CA SER A 230 2.18 0.82 -16.95
C SER A 230 3.14 0.59 -15.78
N MET A 231 3.99 -0.44 -15.89
CA MET A 231 5.05 -0.71 -14.92
C MET A 231 5.93 0.52 -14.66
N ASP A 232 6.39 1.19 -15.72
CA ASP A 232 7.25 2.39 -15.60
C ASP A 232 6.57 3.51 -14.82
N ASN A 233 5.29 3.78 -15.11
CA ASN A 233 4.55 4.82 -14.42
C ASN A 233 4.27 4.46 -12.96
N ALA A 234 4.00 3.18 -12.66
CA ALA A 234 3.81 2.70 -11.30
C ALA A 234 5.09 2.76 -10.46
N ILE A 235 6.26 2.59 -11.07
CA ILE A 235 7.57 2.76 -10.41
C ILE A 235 7.89 4.24 -10.19
N GLU A 236 7.55 5.11 -11.14
CA GLU A 236 7.78 6.55 -11.01
C GLU A 236 6.84 7.18 -9.97
N LYS A 237 5.59 6.73 -9.93
CA LYS A 237 4.51 7.30 -9.08
C LYS A 237 3.79 6.24 -8.22
N PRO A 238 4.51 5.42 -7.43
CA PRO A 238 3.93 4.34 -6.64
C PRO A 238 2.89 4.83 -5.63
N ILE A 239 2.98 6.08 -5.15
CA ILE A 239 1.98 6.61 -4.23
C ILE A 239 0.57 6.62 -4.83
N GLY A 240 0.45 6.65 -6.17
CA GLY A 240 -0.83 6.58 -6.87
C GLY A 240 -1.50 5.20 -6.81
N THR A 241 -0.83 4.16 -6.30
CA THR A 241 -1.41 2.81 -6.12
C THR A 241 -1.99 2.58 -4.74
N VAL A 242 -1.92 3.56 -3.84
CA VAL A 242 -2.58 3.51 -2.55
C VAL A 242 -4.10 3.42 -2.75
N LEU A 243 -4.77 2.58 -1.96
CA LEU A 243 -6.19 2.24 -2.09
C LEU A 243 -6.56 1.57 -3.45
N SER A 244 -5.60 0.97 -4.16
CA SER A 244 -5.87 0.28 -5.43
C SER A 244 -6.83 -0.91 -5.31
N GLY A 245 -6.75 -1.70 -4.24
CA GLY A 245 -7.67 -2.81 -3.97
C GLY A 245 -9.13 -2.35 -3.86
N PRO A 246 -9.46 -1.45 -2.90
CA PRO A 246 -10.80 -0.88 -2.79
C PRO A 246 -11.28 -0.22 -4.09
N ALA A 247 -10.39 0.49 -4.79
CA ALA A 247 -10.73 1.08 -6.08
C ALA A 247 -11.11 0.02 -7.13
N ALA A 248 -10.35 -1.08 -7.22
CA ALA A 248 -10.64 -2.20 -8.10
C ALA A 248 -12.01 -2.83 -7.79
N SER A 249 -12.32 -3.06 -6.51
CA SER A 249 -13.61 -3.59 -6.05
C SER A 249 -14.77 -2.70 -6.48
N VAL A 250 -14.65 -1.38 -6.30
CA VAL A 250 -15.71 -0.43 -6.66
C VAL A 250 -15.90 -0.33 -8.16
N ILE A 251 -14.81 -0.27 -8.94
CA ILE A 251 -14.88 -0.27 -10.41
C ILE A 251 -15.48 -1.58 -10.93
N GLY A 252 -15.07 -2.72 -10.36
CA GLY A 252 -15.65 -4.03 -10.67
C GLY A 252 -17.14 -4.08 -10.38
N ALA A 253 -17.57 -3.59 -9.21
CA ALA A 253 -18.98 -3.49 -8.84
C ALA A 253 -19.78 -2.59 -9.79
N CYS A 254 -19.23 -1.45 -10.23
CA CYS A 254 -19.86 -0.60 -11.24
C CYS A 254 -20.04 -1.37 -12.56
N ALA A 255 -18.99 -2.04 -13.02
CA ALA A 255 -18.98 -2.76 -14.29
C ALA A 255 -19.92 -3.97 -14.31
N LEU A 256 -20.07 -4.67 -13.18
CA LEU A 256 -20.86 -5.90 -13.07
C LEU A 256 -22.32 -5.65 -12.68
N SER A 257 -22.60 -4.65 -11.84
CA SER A 257 -23.97 -4.35 -11.39
C SER A 257 -24.81 -3.66 -12.47
N GLY A 258 -24.19 -2.85 -13.33
CA GLY A 258 -24.89 -2.00 -14.29
C GLY A 258 -25.75 -0.90 -13.65
N LEU A 259 -25.60 -0.68 -12.33
CA LEU A 259 -26.33 0.34 -11.60
C LEU A 259 -25.63 1.70 -11.74
N GLU A 260 -26.41 2.74 -12.02
CA GLU A 260 -25.88 4.11 -12.06
C GLU A 260 -25.62 4.67 -10.64
N ASN A 261 -26.42 4.27 -9.65
CA ASN A 261 -26.31 4.77 -8.29
C ASN A 261 -26.32 3.59 -7.32
N ALA A 262 -25.25 3.45 -6.53
CA ALA A 262 -25.08 2.33 -5.62
C ALA A 262 -24.18 2.70 -4.43
N ILE A 263 -24.31 1.93 -3.35
CA ILE A 263 -23.33 1.87 -2.27
C ILE A 263 -22.62 0.54 -2.41
N VAL A 264 -21.30 0.58 -2.57
CA VAL A 264 -20.45 -0.62 -2.61
C VAL A 264 -19.85 -0.80 -1.23
N ALA A 265 -20.04 -1.96 -0.63
CA ALA A 265 -19.42 -2.34 0.64
C ALA A 265 -18.59 -3.59 0.42
N ASP A 266 -17.27 -3.43 0.46
CA ASP A 266 -16.29 -4.52 0.34
C ASP A 266 -15.79 -4.90 1.73
N MET A 267 -16.17 -6.08 2.22
CA MET A 267 -15.77 -6.56 3.54
C MET A 267 -14.67 -7.59 3.42
N GLY A 268 -13.46 -7.21 3.83
CA GLY A 268 -12.33 -8.12 3.99
C GLY A 268 -12.29 -8.81 5.36
N GLY A 269 -11.14 -9.40 5.68
CA GLY A 269 -10.90 -9.99 7.01
C GLY A 269 -10.85 -8.93 8.11
N THR A 270 -10.31 -7.75 7.84
CA THR A 270 -9.97 -6.78 8.89
C THR A 270 -10.81 -5.52 8.86
N THR A 271 -11.29 -5.14 7.69
CA THR A 271 -11.91 -3.85 7.41
C THR A 271 -13.03 -4.02 6.40
N THR A 272 -13.96 -3.06 6.43
CA THR A 272 -15.02 -2.91 5.43
C THR A 272 -14.84 -1.56 4.76
N ASP A 273 -14.64 -1.58 3.46
CA ASP A 273 -14.45 -0.41 2.62
C ASP A 273 -15.77 -0.06 1.94
N ILE A 274 -16.28 1.15 2.22
CA ILE A 274 -17.58 1.62 1.73
C ILE A 274 -17.37 2.77 0.75
N ALA A 275 -17.87 2.63 -0.48
CA ALA A 275 -17.81 3.68 -1.50
C ALA A 275 -19.18 4.01 -2.06
N ILE A 276 -19.33 5.25 -2.54
CA ILE A 276 -20.55 5.75 -3.17
C ILE A 276 -20.31 5.84 -4.68
N VAL A 277 -21.20 5.23 -5.44
CA VAL A 277 -21.25 5.30 -6.91
C VAL A 277 -22.40 6.19 -7.31
N ARG A 278 -22.12 7.17 -8.19
CA ARG A 278 -23.12 8.08 -8.78
C ARG A 278 -22.90 8.16 -10.28
N ASN A 279 -23.98 8.14 -11.05
CA ASN A 279 -23.92 8.17 -12.52
C ASN A 279 -22.97 7.11 -13.12
N GLY A 280 -22.92 5.92 -12.52
CA GLY A 280 -22.09 4.79 -12.95
C GLY A 280 -20.60 4.93 -12.66
N GLN A 281 -20.19 5.95 -11.88
CA GLN A 281 -18.79 6.20 -11.53
C GLN A 281 -18.59 6.36 -10.03
N PRO A 282 -17.45 5.90 -9.47
CA PRO A 282 -17.09 6.19 -8.09
C PRO A 282 -16.82 7.68 -7.88
N GLU A 283 -17.15 8.18 -6.69
CA GLU A 283 -16.71 9.51 -6.29
C GLU A 283 -15.20 9.52 -6.00
N LEU A 284 -14.49 10.55 -6.47
CA LEU A 284 -13.04 10.70 -6.26
C LEU A 284 -12.73 11.81 -5.24
N CYS A 285 -11.70 11.60 -4.44
CA CYS A 285 -11.12 12.59 -3.54
C CYS A 285 -10.09 13.47 -4.27
N LYS A 286 -10.53 14.57 -4.89
CA LYS A 286 -9.62 15.50 -5.61
C LYS A 286 -8.59 16.19 -4.71
N ASP A 287 -8.93 16.43 -3.45
CA ASP A 287 -8.04 17.10 -2.49
C ASP A 287 -7.02 16.17 -1.82
N GLY A 288 -6.98 14.89 -2.21
CA GLY A 288 -6.13 13.86 -1.61
C GLY A 288 -6.89 12.92 -0.69
N ALA A 289 -6.63 11.62 -0.81
CA ALA A 289 -7.14 10.61 0.11
C ALA A 289 -6.37 10.60 1.44
N THR A 290 -7.09 10.35 2.54
CA THR A 290 -6.49 10.14 3.86
C THR A 290 -6.12 8.68 4.02
N ILE A 291 -4.86 8.41 4.38
CA ILE A 291 -4.28 7.08 4.55
C ILE A 291 -3.53 7.07 5.89
N GLY A 292 -4.07 6.38 6.88
CA GLY A 292 -3.58 6.50 8.27
C GLY A 292 -3.68 7.94 8.74
N ASP A 293 -2.57 8.49 9.22
CA ASP A 293 -2.46 9.88 9.68
C ASP A 293 -2.11 10.87 8.56
N TRP A 294 -1.87 10.38 7.33
CA TRP A 294 -1.38 11.17 6.21
C TRP A 294 -2.48 11.51 5.20
N GLN A 295 -2.37 12.67 4.56
CA GLN A 295 -3.25 13.06 3.46
C GLN A 295 -2.43 13.51 2.23
N PRO A 296 -1.76 12.56 1.54
CA PRO A 296 -1.02 12.85 0.31
C PRO A 296 -1.93 13.44 -0.77
N MET A 297 -1.34 14.24 -1.65
CA MET A 297 -2.05 14.94 -2.73
C MET A 297 -2.24 14.04 -3.95
N ILE A 298 -2.89 12.89 -3.74
CA ILE A 298 -3.17 11.91 -4.80
C ILE A 298 -4.67 11.75 -5.00
N GLU A 299 -5.10 11.69 -6.26
CA GLU A 299 -6.47 11.32 -6.59
C GLU A 299 -6.67 9.82 -6.29
N ALA A 300 -7.72 9.52 -5.53
CA ALA A 300 -8.15 8.15 -5.28
C ALA A 300 -9.67 8.11 -5.09
N VAL A 301 -10.23 6.92 -5.22
CA VAL A 301 -11.64 6.65 -4.93
C VAL A 301 -11.94 7.03 -3.48
N ARG A 302 -13.05 7.74 -3.28
CA ARG A 302 -13.56 8.08 -1.95
C ARG A 302 -14.12 6.82 -1.30
N VAL A 303 -13.34 6.26 -0.38
CA VAL A 303 -13.71 5.11 0.42
C VAL A 303 -13.75 5.51 1.89
N ASN A 304 -14.79 5.06 2.58
CA ASN A 304 -14.89 5.12 4.04
C ASN A 304 -14.61 3.72 4.59
N SER A 305 -13.47 3.56 5.25
CA SER A 305 -13.09 2.28 5.86
C SER A 305 -13.58 2.19 7.30
N VAL A 306 -14.21 1.07 7.64
CA VAL A 306 -14.62 0.72 9.01
C VAL A 306 -13.75 -0.43 9.48
N GLY A 307 -13.22 -0.36 10.71
CA GLY A 307 -12.46 -1.43 11.36
C GLY A 307 -13.31 -2.62 11.79
N LEU A 308 -14.07 -3.16 10.84
CA LEU A 308 -14.98 -4.28 10.99
C LEU A 308 -14.78 -5.18 9.77
N GLY A 309 -14.48 -6.45 10.00
CA GLY A 309 -14.28 -7.46 8.97
C GLY A 309 -14.46 -8.87 9.54
N GLY A 310 -14.23 -9.89 8.71
CA GLY A 310 -14.43 -11.30 9.09
C GLY A 310 -13.65 -11.79 10.32
N ASP A 311 -12.52 -11.15 10.63
CA ASP A 311 -11.59 -11.51 11.70
C ASP A 311 -11.82 -10.67 12.98
N SER A 312 -12.88 -9.85 13.02
CA SER A 312 -13.15 -8.98 14.18
C SER A 312 -13.63 -9.78 15.38
N GLU A 313 -12.95 -9.62 16.53
CA GLU A 313 -13.29 -10.31 17.77
C GLU A 313 -14.70 -9.92 18.23
N VAL A 314 -15.56 -10.91 18.46
CA VAL A 314 -16.83 -10.72 19.14
C VAL A 314 -16.61 -10.97 20.64
N ARG A 315 -16.93 -9.98 21.47
CA ARG A 315 -16.78 -10.06 22.93
C ARG A 315 -17.97 -9.47 23.67
N PHE A 316 -18.19 -9.91 24.90
CA PHE A 316 -19.15 -9.26 25.79
C PHE A 316 -18.56 -7.98 26.40
N GLY A 317 -19.28 -6.88 26.23
CA GLY A 317 -18.95 -5.55 26.76
C GLY A 317 -19.59 -5.25 28.12
N GLY A 318 -20.00 -6.27 28.88
CA GLY A 318 -20.79 -6.09 30.10
C GLY A 318 -22.16 -5.49 29.77
N HIS A 319 -22.46 -4.31 30.33
CA HIS A 319 -23.74 -3.61 30.15
C HIS A 319 -24.01 -3.14 28.72
N LYS A 320 -22.98 -3.10 27.85
CA LYS A 320 -23.12 -2.71 26.44
C LYS A 320 -23.57 -3.85 25.51
N GLY A 321 -23.75 -5.07 26.05
CA GLY A 321 -24.07 -6.24 25.24
C GLY A 321 -22.86 -6.75 24.45
N LEU A 322 -23.08 -7.23 23.24
CA LEU A 322 -22.02 -7.72 22.35
C LEU A 322 -21.30 -6.56 21.66
N ILE A 323 -19.97 -6.61 21.66
CA ILE A 323 -19.08 -5.68 20.99
C ILE A 323 -18.30 -6.47 19.94
N ILE A 324 -18.11 -5.88 18.76
CA ILE A 324 -17.34 -6.46 17.67
C ILE A 324 -16.15 -5.54 17.38
N GLY A 325 -14.93 -6.11 17.35
CA GLY A 325 -13.70 -5.37 17.12
C GLY A 325 -13.29 -4.44 18.28
N PRO A 326 -12.26 -3.60 18.08
CA PRO A 326 -11.35 -3.56 16.92
C PRO A 326 -10.27 -4.66 16.95
N ARG A 327 -10.23 -5.47 18.01
CA ARG A 327 -9.28 -6.58 18.13
C ARG A 327 -9.55 -7.62 17.05
N ARG A 328 -8.47 -8.15 16.46
CA ARG A 328 -8.51 -9.23 15.47
C ARG A 328 -8.27 -10.58 16.15
N VAL A 329 -8.87 -11.64 15.62
CA VAL A 329 -8.64 -13.03 16.01
C VAL A 329 -8.40 -13.88 14.77
N VAL A 330 -7.66 -14.98 14.91
CA VAL A 330 -7.64 -16.02 13.87
C VAL A 330 -8.99 -16.74 13.94
N PRO A 331 -9.77 -16.79 12.84
CA PRO A 331 -11.02 -17.54 12.84
C PRO A 331 -10.77 -19.00 13.24
N THR A 332 -11.59 -19.57 14.11
CA THR A 332 -11.43 -20.96 14.58
C THR A 332 -11.44 -21.96 13.43
N SER A 333 -12.18 -21.67 12.36
CA SER A 333 -12.17 -22.45 11.12
C SER A 333 -10.80 -22.46 10.42
N LEU A 334 -10.12 -21.30 10.34
CA LEU A 334 -8.77 -21.21 9.78
C LEU A 334 -7.75 -21.92 10.66
N LEU A 335 -7.85 -21.74 11.99
CA LEU A 335 -7.02 -22.47 12.94
C LEU A 335 -7.15 -23.99 12.76
N ALA A 336 -8.38 -24.51 12.69
CA ALA A 336 -8.63 -25.94 12.50
C ALA A 336 -8.18 -26.45 11.13
N HIS A 337 -8.16 -25.59 10.10
CA HIS A 337 -7.63 -25.93 8.79
C HIS A 337 -6.10 -26.07 8.80
N LEU A 338 -5.41 -25.13 9.46
CA LEU A 338 -3.94 -25.13 9.57
C LEU A 338 -3.42 -26.18 10.56
N TYR A 339 -4.17 -26.43 11.64
CA TYR A 339 -3.84 -27.32 12.74
C TYR A 339 -5.01 -28.27 13.02
N PRO A 340 -5.20 -29.33 12.20
CA PRO A 340 -6.33 -30.26 12.36
C PRO A 340 -6.41 -30.91 13.74
N GLU A 341 -5.31 -31.00 14.49
CA GLU A 341 -5.24 -31.47 15.88
C GLU A 341 -6.02 -30.60 16.88
N VAL A 342 -6.43 -29.40 16.47
CA VAL A 342 -7.32 -28.54 17.26
C VAL A 342 -8.76 -29.08 17.27
N ILE A 343 -9.18 -29.81 16.24
CA ILE A 343 -10.56 -30.31 16.11
C ILE A 343 -10.95 -31.20 17.30
N PRO A 344 -10.18 -32.24 17.69
CA PRO A 344 -10.52 -33.05 18.87
C PRO A 344 -10.60 -32.26 20.17
N LYS A 345 -9.80 -31.19 20.32
CA LYS A 345 -9.85 -30.31 21.50
C LYS A 345 -11.13 -29.49 21.54
N LEU A 346 -11.58 -28.99 20.39
CA LEU A 346 -12.87 -28.29 20.26
C LEU A 346 -14.04 -29.24 20.54
N GLU A 347 -14.01 -30.45 20.00
CA GLU A 347 -15.03 -31.48 20.25
C GLU A 347 -15.13 -31.85 21.73
N ALA A 348 -13.99 -32.04 22.40
CA ALA A 348 -13.97 -32.31 23.85
C ALA A 348 -14.62 -31.17 24.65
N GLN A 349 -14.39 -29.91 24.26
CA GLN A 349 -14.96 -28.73 24.92
C GLN A 349 -16.49 -28.62 24.76
N LEU A 350 -17.09 -29.17 23.70
CA LEU A 350 -18.56 -29.18 23.53
C LEU A 350 -19.27 -29.94 24.65
N SER A 351 -18.61 -30.95 25.22
CA SER A 351 -19.13 -31.78 26.32
C SER A 351 -18.71 -31.31 27.72
N GLY A 352 -17.79 -30.34 27.80
CA GLY A 352 -17.22 -29.84 29.04
C GLY A 352 -17.96 -28.64 29.63
N MET A 353 -17.55 -28.21 30.83
CA MET A 353 -18.02 -26.93 31.37
C MET A 353 -17.40 -25.78 30.58
N VAL A 354 -18.25 -24.83 30.15
CA VAL A 354 -17.79 -23.60 29.51
C VAL A 354 -17.03 -22.74 30.51
N SER A 355 -15.83 -22.32 30.15
CA SER A 355 -15.00 -21.41 30.93
C SER A 355 -14.57 -20.21 30.09
N ALA A 356 -13.92 -19.23 30.72
CA ALA A 356 -13.35 -18.08 30.02
C ALA A 356 -12.23 -18.45 29.03
N SER A 357 -11.66 -19.66 29.13
CA SER A 357 -10.65 -20.19 28.20
C SER A 357 -11.22 -21.12 27.13
N SER A 358 -12.52 -21.44 27.17
CA SER A 358 -13.17 -22.23 26.11
C SER A 358 -13.05 -21.50 24.76
N ASN A 359 -12.76 -22.26 23.70
CA ASN A 359 -12.53 -21.79 22.34
C ASN A 359 -11.41 -20.75 22.19
N ARG A 360 -10.49 -20.65 23.17
CA ARG A 360 -9.31 -19.79 23.09
C ARG A 360 -8.06 -20.61 22.85
N PHE A 361 -7.33 -20.24 21.81
CA PHE A 361 -6.05 -20.81 21.44
C PHE A 361 -5.03 -19.69 21.33
N VAL A 362 -3.77 -20.01 21.59
CA VAL A 362 -2.66 -19.08 21.39
C VAL A 362 -1.87 -19.57 20.20
N MET A 363 -1.53 -18.65 19.30
CA MET A 363 -0.74 -18.92 18.11
C MET A 363 0.41 -17.94 18.04
N ARG A 364 1.53 -18.41 17.49
CA ARG A 364 2.70 -17.59 17.21
C ARG A 364 2.49 -16.81 15.91
N LEU A 365 1.85 -15.63 16.01
CA LEU A 365 1.52 -14.80 14.84
C LEU A 365 2.57 -13.72 14.53
N GLU A 366 3.38 -13.33 15.52
CA GLU A 366 4.36 -12.25 15.37
C GLU A 366 5.76 -12.80 15.09
N ASN A 367 6.41 -12.30 14.03
CA ASN A 367 7.78 -12.65 13.67
C ASN A 367 8.71 -11.42 13.61
N ASN A 368 8.18 -10.22 13.79
CA ASN A 368 8.93 -8.97 13.79
C ASN A 368 9.78 -8.87 15.06
N GLN A 369 11.10 -8.88 14.89
CA GLN A 369 12.07 -8.82 15.98
C GLN A 369 11.92 -7.58 16.88
N ALA A 370 11.43 -6.45 16.36
CA ALA A 370 11.19 -5.26 17.17
C ALA A 370 9.98 -5.44 18.09
N LEU A 371 8.90 -6.05 17.60
CA LEU A 371 7.70 -6.35 18.41
C LEU A 371 7.98 -7.48 19.41
N LEU A 372 8.76 -8.50 19.02
CA LEU A 372 9.21 -9.56 19.92
C LEU A 372 10.13 -9.06 21.04
N LYS A 373 10.82 -7.94 20.83
CA LYS A 373 11.61 -7.26 21.87
C LYS A 373 10.75 -6.46 22.85
N GLN A 374 9.50 -6.16 22.50
CA GLN A 374 8.54 -5.47 23.37
C GLN A 374 7.77 -6.44 24.27
N LEU A 375 7.80 -7.75 23.97
CA LEU A 375 7.19 -8.77 24.82
C LEU A 375 7.83 -8.75 26.21
N ASN A 376 6.98 -8.79 27.24
CA ASN A 376 7.46 -9.00 28.61
C ASN A 376 7.98 -10.45 28.79
N SER A 377 8.60 -10.75 29.93
CA SER A 377 9.22 -12.06 30.17
C SER A 377 8.24 -13.23 30.03
N VAL A 378 6.99 -13.07 30.48
CA VAL A 378 5.96 -14.11 30.41
C VAL A 378 5.46 -14.29 28.97
N GLU A 379 5.25 -13.19 28.25
CA GLU A 379 4.84 -13.21 26.85
C GLU A 379 5.90 -13.84 25.95
N ARG A 380 7.19 -13.57 26.22
CA ARG A 380 8.30 -14.18 25.48
C ARG A 380 8.39 -15.68 25.74
N GLU A 381 8.29 -16.12 26.99
CA GLU A 381 8.29 -17.56 27.34
C GLU A 381 7.09 -18.28 26.70
N ALA A 382 5.91 -17.66 26.72
CA ALA A 382 4.73 -18.19 26.03
C ALA A 382 4.93 -18.25 24.50
N TRP A 383 5.57 -17.24 23.91
CA TRP A 383 5.85 -17.22 22.47
C TRP A 383 6.90 -18.25 22.06
N GLU A 384 7.94 -18.45 22.87
CA GLU A 384 8.97 -19.48 22.68
C GLU A 384 8.38 -20.89 22.83
N SER A 385 7.54 -21.15 23.83
CA SER A 385 6.92 -22.47 24.01
C SER A 385 5.91 -22.88 22.92
N LEU A 386 5.53 -21.94 22.04
CA LEU A 386 4.71 -22.19 20.84
C LEU A 386 5.56 -22.44 19.58
N SER A 387 6.88 -22.64 19.71
CA SER A 387 7.77 -22.96 18.58
C SER A 387 7.78 -24.43 18.17
N ASP A 388 7.27 -25.30 19.04
CA ASP A 388 7.22 -26.77 18.92
C ASP A 388 5.78 -27.23 18.67
#